data_AF-X0WCY8-F1
#
_entry.id   AF-X0WCY8-F1
#
_cell.length_a   1.000
_cell.length_b   1.000
_cell.length_c   1.000
_cell.angle_alpha   90.00
_cell.angle_beta   90.00
_cell.angle_gamma   90.00
#
_symmetry.space_group_name_H-M   'P 1'
#
loop_
_entity.id
_entity.type
_entity.pdbx_description
1 polymer ?
#
loop_
_entity_poly.entity_id
_entity_poly.type
_entity_poly.pdbx_seq_one_letter_code
_entity_poly.pdbx_strand_id
1 'polypeptide(L)'
;SLPAGMILVVKEHPAARGKRPLSYYKKVEEIFNVRFVDPTLDPRPFIVNSKLVATIASSVGFEAIMLGKPVLTFGQTPYEILPSSMVRRVKDINKLSENIADLLQHYYFDEQALINYITAVMSRSVPIDFYTTMLGRKAQLSLDDNPDRQRDIRELARYTISTLNIVSAQKS
;
A
#
# COMPACT_ATOMS: atom_id res chain seq x y z
N SER A 1 -1.32 -8.53 -22.03
CA SER A 1 -1.95 -7.30 -22.55
C SER A 1 -3.01 -6.74 -21.59
N LEU A 2 -3.22 -5.43 -21.64
CA LEU A 2 -4.34 -4.74 -20.98
C LEU A 2 -5.65 -5.04 -21.75
N PRO A 3 -6.82 -5.19 -21.10
CA PRO A 3 -8.08 -5.34 -21.80
C PRO A 3 -8.38 -4.19 -22.77
N ALA A 4 -9.12 -4.49 -23.84
CA ALA A 4 -9.47 -3.51 -24.86
C ALA A 4 -10.27 -2.34 -24.27
N GLY A 5 -9.98 -1.12 -24.72
CA GLY A 5 -10.65 0.10 -24.27
C GLY A 5 -10.16 0.66 -22.93
N MET A 6 -9.23 0.00 -22.25
CA MET A 6 -8.63 0.53 -21.01
C MET A 6 -7.38 1.37 -21.28
N ILE A 7 -7.13 2.33 -20.37
CA ILE A 7 -5.93 3.16 -20.33
C ILE A 7 -5.16 2.84 -19.04
N LEU A 8 -3.86 2.58 -19.15
CA LEU A 8 -2.95 2.46 -18.02
C LEU A 8 -2.46 3.86 -17.62
N VAL A 9 -2.95 4.34 -16.47
CA VAL A 9 -2.49 5.60 -15.87
C VAL A 9 -1.33 5.31 -14.91
N VAL A 10 -0.17 5.93 -15.16
CA VAL A 10 1.05 5.75 -14.36
C VAL A 10 1.28 6.96 -13.46
N LYS A 11 1.12 6.74 -12.15
CA LYS A 11 1.39 7.74 -11.10
C LYS A 11 2.70 7.43 -10.40
N GLU A 12 3.73 8.26 -10.64
CA GLU A 12 4.98 8.16 -9.89
C GLU A 12 4.90 8.87 -8.54
N HIS A 13 5.72 8.40 -7.60
CA HIS A 13 5.93 9.05 -6.31
C HIS A 13 6.72 10.37 -6.51
N PRO A 14 6.39 11.48 -5.83
CA PRO A 14 7.13 12.76 -5.95
C PRO A 14 8.65 12.62 -5.80
N ALA A 15 9.09 11.81 -4.85
CA ALA A 15 10.52 11.53 -4.60
C ALA A 15 11.23 10.73 -5.71
N ALA A 16 10.51 10.29 -6.76
CA ALA A 16 11.10 9.67 -7.95
C ALA A 16 11.40 10.69 -9.07
N ARG A 17 10.97 11.96 -8.91
CA ARG A 17 11.25 13.02 -9.88
C ARG A 17 12.76 13.13 -10.13
N GLY A 18 13.16 13.11 -11.41
CA GLY A 18 14.56 13.22 -11.82
C GLY A 18 15.41 11.96 -11.61
N LYS A 19 14.85 10.87 -11.06
CA LYS A 19 15.58 9.61 -10.89
C LYS A 19 15.67 8.77 -12.17
N ARG A 20 14.81 9.03 -13.15
CA ARG A 20 14.78 8.33 -14.44
C ARG A 20 15.10 9.31 -15.58
N PRO A 21 15.84 8.88 -16.61
CA PRO A 21 16.14 9.73 -17.75
C PRO A 21 14.87 10.00 -18.57
N LEU A 22 14.81 11.14 -19.26
CA LEU A 22 13.66 11.50 -20.11
C LEU A 22 13.36 10.44 -21.19
N SER A 23 14.39 9.76 -21.70
CA SER A 23 14.26 8.67 -22.67
C SER A 23 13.42 7.50 -22.15
N TYR A 24 13.45 7.22 -20.85
CA TYR A 24 12.61 6.19 -20.23
C TYR A 24 11.14 6.54 -20.38
N TYR A 25 10.77 7.78 -20.03
CA TYR A 25 9.38 8.24 -20.09
C TYR A 25 8.86 8.27 -21.52
N LYS A 26 9.65 8.80 -22.47
CA LYS A 26 9.30 8.81 -23.90
C LYS A 26 8.98 7.40 -24.42
N LYS A 27 9.83 6.42 -24.10
CA LYS A 27 9.63 5.03 -24.50
C LYS A 27 8.36 4.41 -23.92
N VAL A 28 7.96 4.81 -22.72
CA VAL A 28 6.72 4.32 -22.10
C VAL A 28 5.48 5.03 -22.66
N GLU A 29 5.58 6.33 -22.99
CA GLU A 29 4.51 7.09 -23.63
C GLU A 29 4.20 6.64 -25.07
N GLU A 30 5.18 6.04 -25.76
CA GLU A 30 4.97 5.41 -27.07
C GLU A 30 3.95 4.25 -27.02
N ILE A 31 3.69 3.69 -25.84
CA ILE A 31 2.66 2.65 -25.67
C ILE A 31 1.28 3.33 -25.74
N PHE A 32 0.52 3.02 -26.79
CA PHE A 32 -0.73 3.70 -27.18
C PHE A 32 -1.70 4.03 -26.03
N ASN A 33 -1.87 3.09 -25.10
CA ASN A 33 -2.82 3.16 -24.00
C ASN A 33 -2.17 3.49 -22.65
N VAL A 34 -0.97 4.06 -22.63
CA VAL A 34 -0.30 4.50 -21.39
C VAL A 34 -0.32 6.02 -21.27
N ARG A 35 -0.63 6.53 -20.07
CA ARG A 35 -0.62 7.96 -19.76
C ARG A 35 0.09 8.21 -18.43
N PHE A 36 1.06 9.12 -18.42
CA PHE A 36 1.62 9.61 -17.17
C PHE A 36 0.75 10.73 -16.60
N VAL A 37 0.76 10.84 -15.28
CA VAL A 37 0.12 11.93 -14.55
C VAL A 37 1.16 12.64 -13.70
N ASP A 38 0.95 13.94 -13.46
CA ASP A 38 1.89 14.74 -12.69
C ASP A 38 2.15 14.08 -11.32
N PRO A 39 3.42 13.82 -10.95
CA PRO A 39 3.78 13.13 -9.71
C PRO A 39 3.40 13.91 -8.44
N THR A 40 3.06 15.20 -8.53
CA THR A 40 2.59 16.03 -7.39
C THR A 40 1.11 15.89 -7.08
N LEU A 41 0.31 15.41 -8.03
CA LEU A 41 -1.14 15.29 -7.82
C LEU A 41 -1.46 14.26 -6.74
N ASP A 42 -2.58 14.46 -6.05
CA ASP A 42 -3.13 13.49 -5.11
C ASP A 42 -3.46 12.17 -5.85
N PRO A 43 -3.03 10.99 -5.35
CA PRO A 43 -3.43 9.70 -5.93
C PRO A 43 -4.93 9.40 -5.83
N ARG A 44 -5.65 9.92 -4.83
CA ARG A 44 -7.03 9.51 -4.50
C ARG A 44 -8.03 9.68 -5.65
N PRO A 45 -8.06 10.80 -6.41
CA PRO A 45 -8.94 10.93 -7.57
C PRO A 45 -8.71 9.85 -8.63
N PHE A 46 -7.46 9.42 -8.83
CA PHE A 46 -7.13 8.36 -9.79
C PHE A 46 -7.60 7.00 -9.30
N ILE A 47 -7.48 6.72 -8.00
CA ILE A 47 -7.98 5.47 -7.39
C ILE A 47 -9.50 5.39 -7.54
N VAL A 48 -10.24 6.42 -7.15
CA VAL A 48 -11.71 6.45 -7.18
C VAL A 48 -12.25 6.23 -8.59
N ASN A 49 -11.60 6.81 -9.61
CA ASN A 49 -12.01 6.67 -11.01
C ASN A 49 -11.43 5.43 -11.71
N SER A 50 -10.54 4.68 -11.06
CA SER A 50 -9.98 3.46 -11.63
C SER A 50 -10.97 2.28 -11.58
N LYS A 51 -10.77 1.35 -12.53
CA LYS A 51 -11.44 0.03 -12.54
C LYS A 51 -10.64 -1.03 -11.76
N LEU A 52 -9.32 -0.86 -11.70
CA LEU A 52 -8.37 -1.73 -11.00
C LEU A 52 -7.12 -0.90 -10.67
N VAL A 53 -6.52 -1.14 -9.52
CA VAL A 53 -5.26 -0.50 -9.11
C VAL A 53 -4.14 -1.53 -9.09
N ALA A 54 -3.03 -1.23 -9.77
CA ALA A 54 -1.83 -2.06 -9.75
C ALA A 54 -0.70 -1.36 -8.98
N THR A 55 -0.01 -2.07 -8.10
CA THR A 55 1.11 -1.52 -7.31
C THR A 55 2.19 -2.58 -7.06
N ILE A 56 3.39 -2.17 -6.65
CA ILE A 56 4.42 -3.12 -6.20
C ILE A 56 4.05 -3.56 -4.78
N ALA A 57 4.29 -2.72 -3.78
CA ALA A 57 3.96 -2.99 -2.37
C ALA A 57 3.56 -1.70 -1.63
N SER A 58 2.83 -0.80 -2.30
CA SER A 58 2.50 0.53 -1.75
C SER A 58 1.29 0.48 -0.81
N SER A 59 1.22 1.44 0.12
CA SER A 59 0.01 1.73 0.91
C SER A 59 -1.18 2.16 0.03
N VAL A 60 -0.93 2.70 -1.16
CA VAL A 60 -1.95 3.05 -2.16
C VAL A 60 -2.80 1.83 -2.53
N GLY A 61 -2.22 0.62 -2.54
CA GLY A 61 -2.99 -0.60 -2.75
C GLY A 61 -4.00 -0.83 -1.63
N PHE A 62 -3.63 -0.59 -0.37
CA PHE A 62 -4.57 -0.71 0.74
C PHE A 62 -5.67 0.36 0.71
N GLU A 63 -5.33 1.60 0.35
CA GLU A 63 -6.32 2.66 0.14
C GLU A 63 -7.31 2.30 -0.96
N ALA A 64 -6.84 1.73 -2.07
CA ALA A 64 -7.69 1.27 -3.16
C ALA A 64 -8.66 0.16 -2.72
N ILE A 65 -8.20 -0.79 -1.91
CA ILE A 65 -9.07 -1.82 -1.32
C ILE A 65 -10.17 -1.18 -0.46
N MET A 66 -9.81 -0.24 0.43
CA MET A 66 -10.80 0.47 1.27
C MET A 66 -11.82 1.27 0.45
N LEU A 67 -11.43 1.72 -0.75
CA LEU A 67 -12.31 2.41 -1.71
C LEU A 67 -13.07 1.44 -2.65
N GLY A 68 -13.08 0.14 -2.32
CA GLY A 68 -13.81 -0.88 -3.06
C GLY A 68 -13.25 -1.13 -4.47
N LYS A 69 -11.94 -1.01 -4.66
CA LYS A 69 -11.27 -1.31 -5.94
C LYS A 69 -10.53 -2.64 -5.91
N PRO A 70 -10.61 -3.47 -6.96
CA PRO A 70 -9.71 -4.62 -7.09
C PRO A 70 -8.27 -4.15 -7.19
N VAL A 71 -7.39 -4.87 -6.50
CA VAL A 71 -5.96 -4.55 -6.42
C VAL A 71 -5.10 -5.69 -6.91
N LEU A 72 -4.11 -5.33 -7.71
CA LEU A 72 -3.07 -6.23 -8.17
C LEU A 72 -1.73 -5.77 -7.60
N THR A 73 -1.01 -6.67 -6.93
CA THR A 73 0.30 -6.37 -6.35
C THR A 73 1.40 -7.16 -7.04
N PHE A 74 2.59 -6.58 -7.18
CA PHE A 74 3.78 -7.30 -7.68
C PHE A 74 4.76 -7.70 -6.56
N GLY A 75 4.71 -6.98 -5.44
CA GLY A 75 5.43 -7.28 -4.21
C GLY A 75 4.52 -7.91 -3.16
N GLN A 76 5.13 -8.45 -2.10
CA GLN A 76 4.41 -8.94 -0.93
C GLN A 76 3.88 -7.77 -0.11
N THR A 77 2.63 -7.86 0.34
CA THR A 77 1.99 -6.83 1.16
C THR A 77 1.27 -7.47 2.36
N PRO A 78 1.17 -6.76 3.50
CA PRO A 78 0.47 -7.30 4.68
C PRO A 78 -1.02 -7.58 4.41
N TYR A 79 -1.63 -6.79 3.53
CA TYR A 79 -3.04 -6.92 3.16
C TYR A 79 -3.30 -8.02 2.11
N GLU A 80 -2.29 -8.80 1.68
CA GLU A 80 -2.47 -10.00 0.83
C GLU A 80 -3.33 -11.09 1.51
N ILE A 81 -3.53 -11.00 2.84
CA ILE A 81 -4.43 -11.89 3.59
C ILE A 81 -5.92 -11.69 3.26
N LEU A 82 -6.29 -10.56 2.67
CA LEU A 82 -7.66 -10.30 2.24
C LEU A 82 -8.06 -11.23 1.09
N PRO A 83 -9.37 -11.46 0.86
CA PRO A 83 -9.85 -12.35 -0.18
C PRO A 83 -9.23 -12.07 -1.55
N SER A 84 -8.94 -13.12 -2.31
CA SER A 84 -8.36 -13.02 -3.65
C SER A 84 -9.28 -12.33 -4.66
N SER A 85 -10.58 -12.18 -4.35
CA SER A 85 -11.50 -11.35 -5.11
C SER A 85 -11.20 -9.84 -4.99
N MET A 86 -10.50 -9.43 -3.93
CA MET A 86 -10.16 -8.03 -3.65
C MET A 86 -8.72 -7.69 -3.99
N VAL A 87 -7.78 -8.59 -3.67
CA VAL A 87 -6.35 -8.37 -3.91
C VAL A 87 -5.65 -9.62 -4.41
N ARG A 88 -4.78 -9.47 -5.43
CA ARG A 88 -3.95 -10.58 -5.92
C ARG A 88 -2.52 -10.17 -6.13
N ARG A 89 -1.61 -10.96 -5.56
CA ARG A 89 -0.19 -10.87 -5.86
C ARG A 89 0.14 -11.64 -7.14
N VAL A 90 0.72 -10.97 -8.11
CA VAL A 90 1.25 -11.57 -9.33
C VAL A 90 2.57 -12.24 -9.03
N LYS A 91 2.57 -13.58 -9.08
CA LYS A 91 3.77 -14.42 -8.95
C LYS A 91 4.32 -14.85 -10.31
N ASP A 92 3.46 -14.90 -11.32
CA ASP A 92 3.81 -15.25 -12.70
C ASP A 92 3.28 -14.16 -13.64
N ILE A 93 4.20 -13.46 -14.31
CA ILE A 93 3.88 -12.36 -15.22
C ILE A 93 3.11 -12.84 -16.45
N ASN A 94 3.26 -14.11 -16.85
CA ASN A 94 2.56 -14.67 -18.00
C ASN A 94 1.05 -14.77 -17.75
N LYS A 95 0.64 -14.86 -16.48
CA LYS A 95 -0.76 -14.88 -16.05
C LYS A 95 -1.33 -13.49 -15.77
N LEU A 96 -0.58 -12.42 -16.01
CA LEU A 96 -1.01 -11.07 -15.65
C LEU A 96 -2.34 -10.69 -16.32
N SER A 97 -2.51 -10.99 -17.61
CA SER A 97 -3.74 -10.68 -18.34
C SER A 97 -4.95 -11.43 -17.83
N GLU A 98 -4.78 -12.71 -17.52
CA GLU A 98 -5.83 -13.55 -16.93
C GLU A 98 -6.24 -13.00 -15.57
N ASN A 99 -5.27 -12.68 -14.70
CA ASN A 99 -5.54 -12.10 -13.39
C ASN A 99 -6.28 -10.75 -13.47
N ILE A 100 -5.90 -9.89 -14.42
CA ILE A 100 -6.58 -8.61 -14.63
C ILE A 100 -8.02 -8.83 -15.10
N ALA A 101 -8.22 -9.69 -16.10
CA ALA A 101 -9.55 -9.97 -16.63
C ALA A 101 -10.47 -10.57 -15.55
N ASP A 102 -9.95 -11.54 -14.80
CA ASP A 102 -10.71 -12.22 -13.74
C ASP A 102 -11.06 -11.28 -12.59
N LEU A 103 -10.12 -10.43 -12.15
CA LEU A 103 -10.42 -9.40 -11.14
C LEU A 103 -11.43 -8.37 -11.63
N LEU A 104 -11.45 -8.02 -12.91
CA LEU A 104 -12.41 -7.07 -13.45
C LEU A 104 -13.81 -7.69 -13.61
N GLN A 105 -13.89 -8.98 -13.94
CA GLN A 105 -15.15 -9.69 -14.19
C GLN A 105 -15.79 -10.23 -12.92
N HIS A 106 -14.99 -10.77 -12.00
CA HIS A 106 -15.44 -11.49 -10.81
C HIS A 106 -15.07 -10.75 -9.51
N TYR A 107 -14.97 -9.42 -9.58
CA TYR A 107 -14.73 -8.59 -8.41
C TYR A 107 -15.85 -8.78 -7.37
N TYR A 108 -15.47 -9.08 -6.13
CA TYR A 108 -16.36 -9.07 -4.99
C TYR A 108 -15.67 -8.39 -3.82
N PHE A 109 -16.33 -7.35 -3.30
CA PHE A 109 -15.88 -6.61 -2.13
C PHE A 109 -16.45 -7.23 -0.86
N ASP A 110 -15.58 -7.85 -0.07
CA ASP A 110 -15.93 -8.38 1.25
C ASP A 110 -15.58 -7.35 2.33
N GLU A 111 -16.58 -6.56 2.69
CA GLU A 111 -16.44 -5.52 3.72
C GLU A 111 -16.12 -6.13 5.09
N GLN A 112 -16.68 -7.29 5.43
CA GLN A 112 -16.45 -7.91 6.73
C GLN A 112 -15.02 -8.42 6.87
N ALA A 113 -14.45 -9.01 5.80
CA ALA A 113 -13.04 -9.39 5.78
C ALA A 113 -12.12 -8.17 5.98
N LEU A 114 -12.45 -7.04 5.36
CA LEU A 114 -11.71 -5.79 5.54
C LEU A 114 -11.80 -5.26 6.98
N ILE A 115 -13.00 -5.22 7.56
CA ILE A 115 -13.22 -4.81 8.96
C ILE A 115 -12.44 -5.71 9.91
N ASN A 116 -12.48 -7.03 9.70
CA ASN A 116 -11.75 -8.00 10.52
C ASN A 116 -10.23 -7.76 10.42
N TYR A 117 -9.70 -7.53 9.22
CA TYR A 117 -8.29 -7.21 9.02
C TYR A 117 -7.89 -5.92 9.75
N ILE A 118 -8.63 -4.83 9.55
CA ILE A 118 -8.35 -3.54 10.21
C ILE A 118 -8.41 -3.70 11.73
N THR A 119 -9.44 -4.38 12.24
CA THR A 119 -9.62 -4.64 13.68
C THR A 119 -8.46 -5.46 14.24
N ALA A 120 -8.02 -6.50 13.55
CA ALA A 120 -6.88 -7.31 13.95
C ALA A 120 -5.58 -6.48 14.00
N VAL A 121 -5.34 -5.65 12.98
CA VAL A 121 -4.17 -4.76 12.95
C VAL A 121 -4.24 -3.74 14.07
N MET A 122 -5.37 -3.06 14.26
CA MET A 122 -5.55 -2.01 15.27
C MET A 122 -5.43 -2.56 16.70
N SER A 123 -6.06 -3.70 16.99
CA SER A 123 -5.97 -4.36 18.31
C SER A 123 -4.55 -4.81 18.67
N ARG A 124 -3.68 -4.93 17.67
CA ARG A 124 -2.26 -5.32 17.82
C ARG A 124 -1.31 -4.18 17.44
N SER A 125 -1.77 -2.94 17.50
CA SER A 125 -0.96 -1.75 17.20
C SER A 125 -0.86 -0.83 18.41
N VAL A 126 0.19 0.01 18.41
CA VAL A 126 0.42 1.06 19.41
C VAL A 126 0.48 2.41 18.69
N PRO A 127 -0.20 3.45 19.20
CA PRO A 127 -0.28 4.75 18.53
C PRO A 127 0.99 5.57 18.73
N ILE A 128 2.01 5.31 17.89
CA ILE A 128 3.29 6.03 17.87
C ILE A 128 3.56 6.65 16.50
N ASP A 129 4.28 7.78 16.44
CA ASP A 129 4.75 8.34 15.16
C ASP A 129 6.10 7.72 14.80
N PHE A 130 6.04 6.60 14.09
CA PHE A 130 7.25 5.87 13.73
C PHE A 130 8.15 6.63 12.75
N TYR A 131 7.58 7.34 11.77
CA TYR A 131 8.39 7.92 10.69
C TYR A 131 9.00 9.27 11.04
N THR A 132 8.23 10.15 11.66
CA THR A 132 8.68 11.49 12.00
C THR A 132 9.49 11.46 13.28
N THR A 133 8.94 10.83 14.31
CA THR A 133 9.46 10.90 15.68
C THR A 133 10.50 9.80 15.95
N MET A 134 10.21 8.55 15.57
CA MET A 134 11.12 7.43 15.83
C MET A 134 12.24 7.27 14.78
N LEU A 135 12.00 7.63 13.52
CA LEU A 135 13.02 7.56 12.46
C LEU A 135 13.62 8.91 12.07
N GLY A 136 13.08 10.04 12.56
CA GLY A 136 13.63 11.37 12.29
C GLY A 136 13.55 11.83 10.84
N ARG A 137 12.64 11.28 10.02
CA ARG A 137 12.64 11.55 8.56
C ARG A 137 12.38 13.02 8.18
N LYS A 138 11.96 13.88 9.12
CA LYS A 138 11.76 15.32 8.93
C LYS A 138 12.74 16.20 9.72
N ALA A 139 13.81 15.65 10.30
CA ALA A 139 14.62 16.33 11.31
C ALA A 139 15.11 17.75 10.91
N GLN A 140 14.45 18.77 11.48
CA GLN A 140 15.02 20.10 11.76
C GLN A 140 15.54 20.20 13.22
N LEU A 141 15.35 19.17 14.03
CA LEU A 141 15.80 19.08 15.44
C LEU A 141 16.58 17.78 15.66
N SER A 142 17.55 17.81 16.59
CA SER A 142 18.30 16.65 17.07
C SER A 142 17.34 15.54 17.53
N LEU A 143 17.63 14.29 17.17
CA LEU A 143 16.82 13.13 17.53
C LEU A 143 16.68 12.95 19.05
N ASP A 144 17.69 13.37 19.80
CA ASP A 144 17.80 13.12 21.25
C ASP A 144 16.99 14.12 22.09
N ASP A 145 16.69 15.31 21.56
CA ASP A 145 15.97 16.38 22.29
C ASP A 145 14.47 16.41 21.99
N ASN A 146 13.93 15.44 21.25
CA ASN A 146 12.51 15.40 20.93
C ASN A 146 11.72 14.68 22.06
N PRO A 147 10.94 15.40 22.90
CA PRO A 147 10.18 14.79 24.01
C PRO A 147 9.12 13.78 23.52
N ASP A 148 8.61 13.95 22.29
CA ASP A 148 7.67 13.00 21.69
C ASP A 148 8.33 11.66 21.40
N ARG A 149 9.65 11.63 21.13
CA ARG A 149 10.39 10.39 20.91
C ARG A 149 10.50 9.56 22.17
N GLN A 150 10.81 10.19 23.30
CA GLN A 150 10.85 9.45 24.56
C GLN A 150 9.46 8.93 24.97
N ARG A 151 8.40 9.70 24.68
CA ARG A 151 7.02 9.25 24.88
C ARG A 151 6.72 8.01 24.02
N ASP A 152 6.99 8.06 22.72
CA ASP A 152 6.73 6.95 21.80
C ASP A 152 7.54 5.70 22.15
N ILE A 153 8.79 5.85 22.58
CA ILE A 153 9.62 4.73 23.09
C ILE A 153 8.95 4.09 24.31
N ARG A 154 8.45 4.89 25.27
CA ARG A 154 7.78 4.37 26.47
C ARG A 154 6.50 3.63 26.13
N GLU A 155 5.68 4.16 25.23
CA GLU A 155 4.44 3.49 24.80
C GLU A 155 4.75 2.16 24.11
N LEU A 156 5.73 2.13 23.19
CA LEU A 156 6.16 0.90 22.54
C LEU A 156 6.71 -0.13 23.54
N ALA A 157 7.50 0.31 24.53
CA ALA A 157 8.04 -0.56 25.57
C ALA A 157 6.92 -1.18 26.42
N ARG A 158 5.95 -0.37 26.86
CA ARG A 158 4.78 -0.86 27.62
C ARG A 158 3.98 -1.90 26.83
N TYR A 159 3.69 -1.61 25.57
CA TYR A 159 2.99 -2.53 24.67
C TYR A 159 3.76 -3.86 24.48
N THR A 160 5.08 -3.79 24.37
CA THR A 160 5.93 -4.97 24.18
C THR A 160 5.93 -5.85 25.43
N ILE A 161 6.10 -5.25 26.62
CA ILE A 161 6.08 -5.97 27.90
C ILE A 161 4.72 -6.63 28.13
N SER A 162 3.62 -5.91 27.90
CA SER A 162 2.28 -6.47 28.08
C SER A 162 2.01 -7.65 27.14
N THR A 163 2.46 -7.55 25.89
CA THR A 163 2.34 -8.63 24.90
C THR A 163 3.16 -9.86 25.29
N LEU A 164 4.41 -9.67 25.75
CA LEU A 164 5.28 -10.80 26.15
C LEU A 164 4.70 -11.55 27.36
N ASN A 165 4.12 -10.85 28.33
CA ASN A 165 3.50 -11.45 29.51
C ASN A 165 2.25 -12.28 29.18
N ILE A 166 1.47 -11.87 28.17
CA ILE A 166 0.33 -12.67 27.68
C ILE A 166 0.83 -13.97 27.04
N VAL A 167 1.89 -13.89 26.23
CA VAL A 167 2.45 -15.07 25.55
C VAL A 167 3.09 -16.06 26.53
N SER A 168 3.71 -15.59 27.62
CA SER A 168 4.25 -16.47 28.66
C SER A 168 3.14 -17.16 29.46
N ALA A 169 2.05 -16.46 29.79
CA ALA A 169 0.91 -17.02 30.52
C ALA A 169 0.09 -18.05 29.71
N GLN A 170 0.12 -18.00 28.38
CA GLN A 170 -0.54 -18.98 27.51
C GLN A 170 0.29 -20.27 27.28
N LYS A 171 1.55 -20.30 27.68
CA LYS A 171 2.46 -21.45 27.54
C LYS A 171 2.60 -22.31 28.81
N SER A 172 2.05 -21.84 29.94
CA SER A 172 1.95 -22.56 31.22
C SER A 172 0.59 -23.22 31.38
#